data_AF-A0A1A8ERW6-F1
#
_entry.id   AF-A0A1A8ERW6-F1
#
_cell.length_a   1.000
_cell.length_b   1.000
_cell.length_c   1.000
_cell.angle_alpha   90.00
_cell.angle_beta   90.00
_cell.angle_gamma   90.00
#
_symmetry.space_group_name_H-M   'P 1'
#
loop_
_entity.id
_entity.type
_entity.pdbx_description
1 polymer ?
#
loop_
_entity_poly.entity_id
_entity_poly.type
_entity_poly.pdbx_seq_one_letter_code
_entity_poly.pdbx_strand_id
1 'polypeptide(L)'
;MLAEFVVLCLWFGSCAVTEAEDANMSRALKLMSETPLIDGQLRGQFNNQIKEVDLHTLSTTHTNIQKIKQGRLGAQFWADNWLVDTGSEPSQHNGLSSFGKQLIGEMNRLGVMIDLAHAPLSVMNQVLDWSKAPVIFSHSSAYSVCPHRRHVPDAVL
;
A
#
# COMPACT_ATOMS: atom_id res chain seq x y z
N MET A 1 29.08 36.16 -60.20
CA MET A 1 27.98 35.28 -60.67
C MET A 1 28.41 33.86 -60.41
N LEU A 2 27.57 33.09 -59.70
CA LEU A 2 27.69 31.66 -59.33
C LEU A 2 28.65 31.34 -58.19
N ALA A 3 28.35 30.52 -57.18
CA ALA A 3 27.14 30.12 -56.45
C ALA A 3 27.69 29.26 -55.29
N GLU A 4 27.32 29.57 -54.05
CA GLU A 4 27.72 28.86 -52.83
C GLU A 4 27.06 27.47 -52.78
N PHE A 5 27.83 26.41 -52.50
CA PHE A 5 27.30 25.09 -52.13
C PHE A 5 27.77 24.75 -50.71
N VAL A 6 26.94 25.09 -49.74
CA VAL A 6 27.03 24.63 -48.36
C VAL A 6 26.54 23.17 -48.34
N VAL A 7 27.45 22.22 -48.12
CA VAL A 7 27.08 20.82 -47.84
C VAL A 7 26.80 20.71 -46.35
N LEU A 8 25.52 20.79 -46.00
CA LEU A 8 25.01 20.48 -44.66
C LEU A 8 24.83 18.95 -44.55
N CYS A 9 25.86 18.25 -44.07
CA CYS A 9 25.72 16.85 -43.70
C CYS A 9 24.89 16.74 -42.41
N LEU A 10 23.59 16.50 -42.55
CA LEU A 10 22.71 16.13 -41.45
C LEU A 10 23.12 14.75 -40.92
N TRP A 11 23.80 14.76 -39.78
CA TRP A 11 24.08 13.56 -38.99
C TRP A 11 22.75 13.10 -38.37
N PHE A 12 22.03 12.21 -39.04
CA PHE A 12 20.94 11.45 -38.43
C PHE A 12 21.56 10.44 -37.45
N GLY A 13 21.94 10.94 -36.27
CA GLY A 13 22.15 10.11 -35.11
C GLY A 13 20.81 9.47 -34.75
N SER A 14 20.58 8.24 -35.20
CA SER A 14 19.56 7.39 -34.62
C SER A 14 20.02 7.10 -33.20
N CYS A 15 19.59 7.93 -32.26
CA CYS A 15 19.45 7.51 -30.88
C CYS A 15 18.36 6.44 -30.87
N ALA A 16 18.76 5.19 -31.14
CA ALA A 16 18.00 4.05 -30.69
C ALA A 16 17.91 4.19 -29.17
N VAL A 17 16.77 4.67 -28.68
CA VAL A 17 16.40 4.54 -27.29
C VAL A 17 16.23 3.05 -27.06
N THR A 18 17.30 2.37 -26.64
CA THR A 18 17.16 1.05 -26.05
C THR A 18 16.45 1.27 -24.73
N GLU A 19 15.13 1.07 -24.71
CA GLU A 19 14.45 0.80 -23.45
C GLU A 19 15.21 -0.36 -22.82
N ALA A 20 15.93 -0.09 -21.74
CA ALA A 20 16.63 -1.13 -21.01
C ALA A 20 15.57 -2.10 -20.51
N GLU A 21 15.46 -3.25 -21.19
CA GLU A 21 14.57 -4.33 -20.80
C GLU A 21 14.96 -4.72 -19.38
N ASP A 22 14.14 -4.36 -18.39
CA ASP A 22 14.41 -4.62 -16.98
C ASP A 22 14.59 -6.13 -16.81
N ALA A 23 15.82 -6.51 -16.44
CA ALA A 23 16.24 -7.91 -16.34
C ALA A 23 15.35 -8.74 -15.41
N ASN A 24 14.63 -8.08 -14.49
CA ASN A 24 13.73 -8.73 -13.55
C ASN A 24 12.25 -8.64 -13.95
N MET A 25 11.88 -7.80 -14.92
CA MET A 25 10.48 -7.56 -15.28
C MET A 25 9.79 -8.84 -15.78
N SER A 26 10.43 -9.57 -16.70
CA SER A 26 9.89 -10.83 -17.23
C SER A 26 9.69 -11.87 -16.13
N ARG A 27 10.60 -11.91 -15.15
CA ARG A 27 10.48 -12.78 -13.98
C ARG A 27 9.36 -12.33 -13.03
N ALA A 28 9.27 -11.03 -12.75
CA ALA A 28 8.23 -10.45 -11.91
C ALA A 28 6.85 -10.73 -12.49
N LEU A 29 6.65 -10.48 -13.79
CA LEU A 29 5.40 -10.77 -14.48
C LEU A 29 5.04 -12.25 -14.40
N LYS A 30 6.00 -13.16 -14.64
CA LYS A 30 5.77 -14.60 -14.51
C LYS A 30 5.29 -14.98 -13.11
N LEU A 31 5.98 -14.51 -12.07
CA LEU A 31 5.61 -14.75 -10.68
C LEU A 31 4.21 -14.19 -10.37
N MET A 32 3.92 -12.97 -10.80
CA MET A 32 2.61 -12.34 -10.58
C MET A 32 1.46 -13.02 -11.36
N SER A 33 1.73 -13.79 -12.43
CA SER A 33 0.69 -14.67 -13.02
C SER A 33 0.47 -15.95 -12.23
N GLU A 34 1.52 -16.51 -11.64
CA GLU A 34 1.45 -17.78 -10.91
C GLU A 34 0.91 -17.58 -9.48
N THR A 35 1.28 -16.47 -8.85
CA THR A 35 0.86 -16.05 -7.52
C THR A 35 0.36 -14.60 -7.57
N PRO A 36 -0.95 -14.39 -7.81
CA PRO A 36 -1.54 -13.06 -7.87
C PRO A 36 -1.35 -12.27 -6.58
N LEU A 37 -1.15 -10.96 -6.69
CA LEU A 37 -0.88 -10.09 -5.56
C LEU A 37 -2.15 -9.88 -4.71
N ILE A 38 -1.99 -9.64 -3.41
CA ILE A 38 -3.09 -9.30 -2.49
C ILE A 38 -2.73 -7.97 -1.81
N ASP A 39 -3.63 -6.99 -1.87
CA ASP A 39 -3.37 -5.62 -1.39
C ASP A 39 -4.43 -5.14 -0.38
N GLY A 40 -4.07 -4.16 0.45
CA GLY A 40 -4.76 -3.84 1.70
C GLY A 40 -5.57 -2.54 1.81
N GLN A 41 -5.51 -1.57 0.88
CA GLN A 41 -6.08 -0.24 1.19
C GLN A 41 -6.47 0.66 0.01
N LEU A 42 -7.75 1.11 -0.05
CA LEU A 42 -8.22 2.24 -0.86
C LEU A 42 -9.47 2.91 -0.26
N ARG A 43 -9.39 4.18 0.17
CA ARG A 43 -10.61 4.90 0.62
C ARG A 43 -10.59 6.43 0.56
N GLY A 44 -9.42 7.08 0.54
CA GLY A 44 -9.33 8.50 0.89
C GLY A 44 -10.01 9.53 -0.04
N GLN A 45 -10.46 9.17 -1.24
CA GLN A 45 -10.69 10.17 -2.30
C GLN A 45 -12.16 10.57 -2.56
N PHE A 46 -13.17 9.91 -1.96
CA PHE A 46 -14.57 10.10 -2.37
C PHE A 46 -15.59 10.37 -1.26
N ASN A 47 -15.17 10.68 -0.04
CA ASN A 47 -16.08 11.06 1.08
C ASN A 47 -17.33 10.15 1.22
N ASN A 48 -17.15 8.83 1.02
CA ASN A 48 -18.20 7.79 1.01
C ASN A 48 -19.29 7.90 -0.10
N GLN A 49 -19.11 8.73 -1.14
CA GLN A 49 -20.00 8.84 -2.30
C GLN A 49 -19.66 7.84 -3.42
N ILE A 50 -19.52 6.55 -3.08
CA ILE A 50 -19.09 5.50 -4.02
C ILE A 50 -20.07 5.33 -5.20
N LYS A 51 -21.34 5.71 -5.04
CA LYS A 51 -22.36 5.64 -6.10
C LYS A 51 -22.11 6.61 -7.26
N GLU A 52 -21.33 7.66 -7.03
CA GLU A 52 -21.05 8.70 -8.02
C GLU A 52 -19.76 8.42 -8.80
N VAL A 53 -19.10 7.30 -8.52
CA VAL A 53 -17.76 6.98 -9.01
C VAL A 53 -17.75 5.60 -9.66
N ASP A 54 -17.36 5.56 -10.93
CA ASP A 54 -17.14 4.31 -11.65
C ASP A 54 -15.67 3.91 -11.64
N LEU A 55 -15.35 2.84 -10.91
CA LEU A 55 -13.99 2.30 -10.79
C LEU A 55 -13.42 1.73 -12.10
N HIS A 56 -14.23 1.54 -13.14
CA HIS A 56 -13.72 1.11 -14.45
C HIS A 56 -13.13 2.26 -15.27
N THR A 57 -13.59 3.47 -15.04
CA THR A 57 -13.25 4.67 -15.82
C THR A 57 -12.48 5.72 -15.01
N LEU A 58 -12.44 5.57 -13.69
CA LEU A 58 -11.71 6.43 -12.77
C LEU A 58 -10.19 6.41 -13.05
N SER A 59 -9.65 7.48 -13.63
CA SER A 59 -8.23 7.59 -13.97
C SER A 59 -7.41 8.41 -12.97
N THR A 60 -8.07 9.25 -12.17
CA THR A 60 -7.47 10.25 -11.25
C THR A 60 -6.84 9.65 -10.00
N THR A 61 -7.07 8.36 -9.75
CA THR A 61 -6.60 7.65 -8.57
C THR A 61 -5.52 6.65 -8.96
N HIS A 62 -4.70 6.24 -7.99
CA HIS A 62 -3.72 5.18 -8.21
C HIS A 62 -4.38 3.82 -8.48
N THR A 63 -5.67 3.67 -8.15
CA THR A 63 -6.39 2.41 -8.32
C THR A 63 -7.70 2.54 -9.07
N ASN A 64 -7.80 1.72 -10.10
CA ASN A 64 -9.02 1.46 -10.85
C ASN A 64 -9.01 -0.01 -11.32
N ILE A 65 -10.11 -0.50 -11.86
CA ILE A 65 -10.24 -1.92 -12.24
C ILE A 65 -9.22 -2.31 -13.32
N GLN A 66 -8.88 -1.41 -14.25
CA GLN A 66 -7.90 -1.69 -15.30
C GLN A 66 -6.49 -1.83 -14.72
N LYS A 67 -6.10 -0.93 -13.81
CA LYS A 67 -4.80 -0.95 -13.11
C LYS A 67 -4.67 -2.17 -12.22
N ILE A 68 -5.73 -2.58 -11.53
CA ILE A 68 -5.80 -3.84 -10.75
C ILE A 68 -5.54 -5.05 -11.64
N LYS A 69 -6.21 -5.11 -12.80
CA LYS A 69 -6.03 -6.22 -13.76
C LYS A 69 -4.62 -6.23 -14.36
N GLN A 70 -4.10 -5.06 -14.75
CA GLN A 70 -2.74 -4.92 -15.27
C GLN A 70 -1.69 -5.31 -14.22
N GLY A 71 -1.90 -4.92 -12.96
CA GLY A 71 -1.07 -5.28 -11.81
C GLY A 71 -1.27 -6.70 -11.30
N ARG A 72 -2.11 -7.53 -11.95
CA ARG A 72 -2.37 -8.93 -11.59
C ARG A 72 -2.72 -9.11 -10.10
N LEU A 73 -3.49 -8.17 -9.57
CA LEU A 73 -3.99 -8.22 -8.21
C LEU A 73 -5.16 -9.22 -8.12
N GLY A 74 -5.01 -10.25 -7.29
CA GLY A 74 -6.00 -11.31 -7.08
C GLY A 74 -7.02 -11.00 -5.96
N ALA A 75 -6.64 -10.21 -4.96
CA ALA A 75 -7.56 -9.76 -3.91
C ALA A 75 -7.21 -8.38 -3.38
N GLN A 76 -8.23 -7.61 -3.00
CA GLN A 76 -8.09 -6.30 -2.36
C GLN A 76 -8.92 -6.29 -1.08
N PHE A 77 -8.28 -5.99 0.05
CA PHE A 77 -8.98 -5.69 1.30
C PHE A 77 -9.31 -4.20 1.36
N TRP A 78 -10.52 -3.89 1.83
CA TRP A 78 -11.02 -2.53 1.96
C TRP A 78 -11.02 -2.15 3.45
N ALA A 79 -10.25 -1.13 3.80
CA ALA A 79 -10.14 -0.64 5.18
C ALA A 79 -11.00 0.61 5.42
N ASP A 80 -11.75 0.63 6.51
CA ASP A 80 -12.38 1.83 7.06
C ASP A 80 -11.38 2.51 8.01
N ASN A 81 -10.80 3.65 7.59
CA ASN A 81 -9.88 4.44 8.41
C ASN A 81 -10.62 5.52 9.20
N TRP A 82 -10.24 5.71 10.47
CA TRP A 82 -10.62 6.85 11.32
C TRP A 82 -9.45 7.84 11.44
N LEU A 83 -9.70 9.13 11.68
CA LEU A 83 -8.70 10.21 11.74
C LEU A 83 -7.68 10.12 12.91
N VAL A 84 -7.37 8.92 13.43
CA VAL A 84 -6.49 8.69 14.61
C VAL A 84 -5.04 9.19 14.39
N ASP A 85 -4.63 9.44 13.14
CA ASP A 85 -3.24 9.75 12.80
C ASP A 85 -2.77 11.19 13.05
N THR A 86 -3.67 12.13 13.36
CA THR A 86 -3.27 13.54 13.52
C THR A 86 -2.50 13.77 14.81
N GLY A 87 -2.66 12.90 15.82
CA GLY A 87 -2.05 13.06 17.16
C GLY A 87 -2.61 14.26 17.93
N SER A 88 -3.67 14.89 17.41
CA SER A 88 -4.37 15.99 18.06
C SER A 88 -5.26 15.50 19.19
N GLU A 89 -5.67 14.23 19.16
CA GLU A 89 -6.53 13.64 20.18
C GLU A 89 -5.70 12.91 21.25
N PRO A 90 -5.85 13.24 22.54
CA PRO A 90 -5.17 12.53 23.61
C PRO A 90 -5.66 11.08 23.69
N SER A 91 -4.75 10.16 24.06
CA SER A 91 -5.12 8.76 24.24
C SER A 91 -6.15 8.62 25.36
N GLN A 92 -7.29 8.00 25.08
CA GLN A 92 -8.32 7.73 26.10
C GLN A 92 -7.90 6.60 27.05
N HIS A 93 -6.93 5.77 26.63
CA HIS A 93 -6.44 4.61 27.37
C HIS A 93 -4.92 4.45 27.21
N ASN A 94 -4.25 3.85 28.20
CA ASN A 94 -2.81 3.52 28.10
C ASN A 94 -2.58 2.20 27.36
N GLY A 95 -3.01 2.14 26.09
CA GLY A 95 -3.07 0.92 25.29
C GLY A 95 -4.50 0.42 25.09
N LEU A 96 -4.71 -0.89 25.16
CA LEU A 96 -6.04 -1.49 25.02
C LEU A 96 -6.92 -1.21 26.23
N SER A 97 -8.18 -0.88 25.98
CA SER A 97 -9.23 -0.88 27.01
C SER A 97 -9.55 -2.31 27.47
N SER A 98 -10.25 -2.44 28.60
CA SER A 98 -10.76 -3.73 29.07
C SER A 98 -11.67 -4.41 28.04
N PHE A 99 -12.43 -3.63 27.28
CA PHE A 99 -13.25 -4.11 26.17
C PHE A 99 -12.36 -4.57 24.99
N GLY A 100 -11.34 -3.78 24.62
CA GLY A 100 -10.41 -4.14 23.55
C GLY A 100 -9.70 -5.48 23.79
N LYS A 101 -9.33 -5.78 25.04
CA LYS A 101 -8.76 -7.08 25.41
C LYS A 101 -9.73 -8.25 25.20
N GLN A 102 -11.02 -8.06 25.50
CA GLN A 102 -12.05 -9.07 25.23
C GLN A 102 -12.27 -9.25 23.72
N LEU A 103 -12.22 -8.14 22.97
CA LEU A 103 -12.37 -8.16 21.51
C LEU A 103 -11.28 -8.99 20.83
N ILE A 104 -10.03 -8.94 21.29
CA ILE A 104 -8.94 -9.81 20.77
C ILE A 104 -9.32 -11.28 20.91
N GLY A 105 -9.81 -11.69 22.08
CA GLY A 105 -10.25 -13.06 22.33
C GLY A 105 -11.36 -13.48 21.37
N GLU A 106 -12.31 -12.59 21.10
CA GLU A 106 -13.42 -12.85 20.17
C GLU A 106 -12.97 -12.88 18.70
N MET A 107 -12.05 -12.01 18.30
CA MET A 107 -11.45 -12.02 16.95
C MET A 107 -10.68 -13.33 16.72
N ASN A 108 -9.91 -13.78 17.70
CA ASN A 108 -9.24 -15.09 17.63
C ASN A 108 -10.26 -16.24 17.56
N ARG A 109 -11.36 -16.19 18.33
CA ARG A 109 -12.43 -17.21 18.31
C ARG A 109 -13.13 -17.29 16.96
N LEU A 110 -13.35 -16.14 16.32
CA LEU A 110 -14.07 -16.02 15.04
C LEU A 110 -13.16 -16.21 13.82
N GLY A 111 -11.84 -16.25 14.00
CA GLY A 111 -10.90 -16.30 12.88
C GLY A 111 -10.80 -14.97 12.11
N VAL A 112 -11.06 -13.85 12.79
CA VAL A 112 -10.89 -12.51 12.23
C VAL A 112 -9.45 -12.06 12.45
N MET A 113 -8.76 -11.68 11.38
CA MET A 113 -7.39 -11.15 11.47
C MET A 113 -7.38 -9.80 12.19
N ILE A 114 -6.39 -9.62 13.07
CA ILE A 114 -6.14 -8.36 13.77
C ILE A 114 -5.13 -7.55 12.96
N ASP A 115 -5.51 -6.35 12.55
CA ASP A 115 -4.65 -5.40 11.85
C ASP A 115 -4.16 -4.32 12.81
N LEU A 116 -2.84 -4.16 12.88
CA LEU A 116 -2.14 -3.22 13.76
C LEU A 116 -1.66 -1.96 13.04
N ALA A 117 -1.97 -1.78 11.76
CA ALA A 117 -1.75 -0.49 11.10
C ALA A 117 -2.49 0.63 11.87
N HIS A 118 -1.82 1.78 12.05
CA HIS A 118 -2.27 2.91 12.89
C HIS A 118 -2.27 2.70 14.41
N ALA A 119 -2.00 1.48 14.90
CA ALA A 119 -1.94 1.25 16.34
C ALA A 119 -0.74 1.98 16.95
N PRO A 120 -0.86 2.57 18.16
CA PRO A 120 0.30 3.04 18.90
C PRO A 120 1.12 1.84 19.43
N LEU A 121 2.42 2.05 19.68
CA LEU A 121 3.35 1.01 20.15
C LEU A 121 2.84 0.23 21.38
N SER A 122 2.18 0.91 22.32
CA SER A 122 1.61 0.25 23.51
C SER A 122 0.51 -0.77 23.16
N VAL A 123 -0.32 -0.47 22.16
CA VAL A 123 -1.34 -1.39 21.66
C VAL A 123 -0.69 -2.53 20.89
N MET A 124 0.32 -2.25 20.05
CA MET A 124 1.04 -3.29 19.31
C MET A 124 1.57 -4.38 20.25
N ASN A 125 2.33 -3.98 21.28
CA ASN A 125 2.89 -4.91 22.27
C ASN A 125 1.80 -5.69 23.02
N GLN A 126 0.74 -5.00 23.48
CA GLN A 126 -0.34 -5.67 24.21
C GLN A 126 -1.14 -6.64 23.32
N VAL A 127 -1.33 -6.34 22.04
CA VAL A 127 -1.98 -7.28 21.12
C VAL A 127 -1.08 -8.49 20.88
N LEU A 128 0.23 -8.30 20.71
CA LEU A 128 1.18 -9.40 20.53
C LEU A 128 1.25 -10.32 21.76
N ASP A 129 1.12 -9.77 22.97
CA ASP A 129 1.09 -10.55 24.21
C ASP A 129 -0.20 -11.38 24.37
N TRP A 130 -1.33 -10.91 23.83
CA TRP A 130 -2.66 -11.48 24.07
C TRP A 130 -3.21 -12.31 22.91
N SER A 131 -2.85 -11.99 21.68
CA SER A 131 -3.37 -12.68 20.49
C SER A 131 -2.85 -14.10 20.42
N LYS A 132 -3.75 -15.05 20.16
CA LYS A 132 -3.44 -16.47 19.94
C LYS A 132 -3.28 -16.84 18.48
N ALA A 133 -3.48 -15.88 17.57
CA ALA A 133 -3.37 -16.04 16.13
C ALA A 133 -2.45 -14.96 15.54
N PRO A 134 -1.85 -15.19 14.36
CA PRO A 134 -1.06 -14.19 13.67
C PRO A 134 -1.84 -12.88 13.46
N VAL A 135 -1.12 -11.77 13.60
CA VAL A 135 -1.62 -10.42 13.32
C VAL A 135 -0.97 -9.90 12.04
N ILE A 136 -1.52 -8.83 11.48
CA ILE A 136 -0.99 -8.19 10.28
C ILE A 136 -0.75 -6.70 10.52
N PHE A 137 0.15 -6.12 9.73
CA PHE A 137 0.20 -4.69 9.48
C PHE A 137 -0.17 -4.48 8.02
N SER A 138 -1.41 -4.11 7.73
CA SER A 138 -1.90 -4.01 6.35
C SER A 138 -1.15 -2.94 5.53
N HIS A 139 -0.74 -1.83 6.18
CA HIS A 139 -0.05 -0.71 5.53
C HIS A 139 0.88 0.08 6.46
N SER A 140 1.94 -0.56 6.94
CA SER A 140 3.02 0.10 7.66
C SER A 140 4.38 -0.16 7.02
N SER A 141 5.35 0.72 7.32
CA SER A 141 6.77 0.53 6.92
C SER A 141 7.64 0.31 8.16
N ALA A 142 8.94 0.03 7.97
CA ALA A 142 9.91 -0.09 9.06
C ALA A 142 10.31 1.28 9.62
N TYR A 143 10.29 1.40 10.96
CA TYR A 143 10.63 2.66 11.65
C TYR A 143 12.13 3.01 11.50
N SER A 144 13.00 2.00 11.51
CA SER A 144 14.45 2.17 11.33
C SER A 144 14.83 2.77 9.96
N VAL A 145 14.01 2.56 8.93
CA VAL A 145 14.20 3.15 7.59
C VAL A 145 13.63 4.57 7.53
N CYS A 146 12.44 4.79 8.10
CA CYS A 146 11.79 6.09 8.12
C CYS A 146 11.16 6.31 9.51
N PRO A 147 11.73 7.17 10.38
CA PRO A 147 11.29 7.32 11.76
C PRO A 147 9.99 8.13 11.84
N HIS A 148 8.86 7.45 11.61
CA HIS A 148 7.53 8.01 11.65
C HIS A 148 6.62 7.16 12.55
N ARG A 149 5.73 7.80 13.32
CA ARG A 149 4.82 7.13 14.29
C ARG A 149 3.94 6.02 13.71
N ARG A 150 3.71 6.02 12.40
CA ARG A 150 2.93 5.01 11.66
C ARG A 150 3.73 3.73 11.39
N HIS A 151 5.05 3.82 11.48
CA HIS A 151 5.97 2.75 11.12
C HIS A 151 6.29 1.88 12.33
N VAL A 152 6.54 0.61 12.05
CA VAL A 152 6.71 -0.44 13.06
C VAL A 152 8.16 -0.40 13.58
N PRO A 153 8.39 -0.23 14.90
CA PRO A 153 9.72 -0.32 15.48
C PRO A 153 10.32 -1.71 15.35
N ASP A 154 11.65 -1.79 15.22
CA ASP A 154 12.36 -3.08 15.05
C ASP A 154 12.13 -4.06 16.20
N ALA A 155 11.81 -3.59 17.41
CA ALA A 155 11.49 -4.46 18.54
C ALA A 155 10.11 -5.17 18.41
N VAL A 156 9.28 -4.72 17.47
CA VAL A 156 7.95 -5.28 17.18
C VAL A 156 7.97 -6.17 15.92
N LEU A 157 8.95 -5.96 15.02
CA LEU A 157 9.17 -6.76 13.80
C LEU A 157 9.87 -8.08 14.11
#